data_AF-A0A5C2SPW1-F1
#
_entry.id   AF-A0A5C2SPW1-F1
#
_cell.length_a   1.000
_cell.length_b   1.000
_cell.length_c   1.000
_cell.angle_alpha   90.00
_cell.angle_beta   90.00
_cell.angle_gamma   90.00
#
_symmetry.space_group_name_H-M   'P 1'
#
loop_
_entity.id
_entity.type
_entity.pdbx_description
1 polymer ?
#
loop_
_entity_poly.entity_id
_entity_poly.type
_entity_poly.pdbx_seq_one_letter_code
_entity_poly.pdbx_strand_id
1 'polypeptide(L)'
;MSKSPVTCHVLDSSIGKPAAGVPVQLQELNSTEDPTAGFNVLADGVTDYDGRCMQLYPEAGPGQKREDLIKLQAGKLYKVVFKTKDYFESVGRKCFYPWVEITFEVQSPTEHHHIPLLISPYSYTTYRGS
;
A
#
# COMPACT_ATOMS: atom_id res chain seq x y z
N MET A 1 18.67 -3.69 -7.36
CA MET A 1 17.58 -2.71 -7.32
C MET A 1 17.13 -2.58 -5.88
N SER A 2 17.07 -1.37 -5.34
CA SER A 2 16.59 -1.13 -3.97
C SER A 2 15.07 -1.26 -3.91
N LYS A 3 14.61 -1.76 -2.76
CA LYS A 3 13.20 -1.96 -2.44
C LYS A 3 12.58 -0.63 -2.02
N SER A 4 11.31 -0.39 -2.37
CA SER A 4 10.58 0.78 -1.86
C SER A 4 10.61 0.81 -0.32
N PRO A 5 10.74 1.98 0.33
CA PRO A 5 10.68 2.08 1.78
C PRO A 5 9.34 1.58 2.35
N VAL A 6 8.28 1.56 1.53
CA VAL A 6 6.99 0.93 1.84
C VAL A 6 6.71 -0.17 0.83
N THR A 7 6.40 -1.38 1.29
CA THR A 7 5.91 -2.45 0.43
C THR A 7 4.67 -3.09 1.01
N CYS A 8 3.90 -3.77 0.17
CA CYS A 8 2.74 -4.53 0.62
C CYS A 8 2.72 -5.94 0.04
N HIS A 9 1.93 -6.80 0.67
CA HIS A 9 1.61 -8.15 0.22
C HIS A 9 0.14 -8.40 0.51
N VAL A 10 -0.63 -8.79 -0.50
CA VAL A 10 -2.06 -9.06 -0.38
C VAL A 10 -2.30 -10.55 -0.54
N LEU A 11 -2.94 -11.15 0.46
CA LEU A 11 -3.34 -12.55 0.46
C LEU A 11 -4.87 -12.64 0.52
N ASP A 12 -5.48 -13.31 -0.45
CA ASP A 12 -6.88 -13.71 -0.33
C ASP A 12 -6.97 -14.93 0.61
N SER A 13 -7.31 -14.64 1.87
CA SER A 13 -7.39 -15.61 2.94
C SER A 13 -8.57 -16.58 2.79
N SER A 14 -9.56 -16.24 1.96
CA SER A 14 -10.73 -17.11 1.73
C SER A 14 -10.43 -18.29 0.80
N ILE A 15 -9.38 -18.19 -0.02
CA ILE A 15 -8.92 -19.27 -0.91
C ILE A 15 -7.46 -19.68 -0.65
N GLY A 16 -6.79 -19.03 0.30
CA GLY A 16 -5.42 -19.33 0.69
C GLY A 16 -4.39 -19.04 -0.41
N LYS A 17 -4.59 -17.98 -1.21
CA LYS A 17 -3.71 -17.64 -2.34
C LYS A 17 -3.32 -16.16 -2.35
N PRO A 18 -2.18 -15.81 -2.95
CA PRO A 18 -1.85 -14.41 -3.20
C PRO A 18 -2.92 -13.73 -4.07
N ALA A 19 -3.26 -12.50 -3.73
CA ALA A 19 -4.17 -11.66 -4.49
C ALA A 19 -3.37 -10.86 -5.52
N ALA A 20 -3.19 -11.43 -6.70
CA ALA A 20 -2.53 -10.78 -7.82
C ALA A 20 -3.44 -9.74 -8.49
N GLY A 21 -2.85 -8.66 -9.02
CA GLY A 21 -3.58 -7.65 -9.79
C GLY A 21 -4.37 -6.65 -8.95
N VAL A 22 -4.13 -6.57 -7.63
CA VAL A 22 -4.77 -5.58 -6.74
C VAL A 22 -4.13 -4.21 -6.99
N PRO A 23 -4.89 -3.18 -7.41
CA PRO A 23 -4.37 -1.82 -7.47
C PRO A 23 -4.11 -1.27 -6.06
N VAL A 24 -2.95 -0.62 -5.89
CA VAL A 24 -2.46 -0.08 -4.62
C VAL A 24 -2.00 1.36 -4.80
N GLN A 25 -2.29 2.22 -3.83
CA GLN A 25 -1.74 3.58 -3.77
C GLN A 25 -1.04 3.82 -2.44
N LEU A 26 0.10 4.50 -2.47
CA LEU A 26 0.73 5.08 -1.30
C LEU A 26 0.41 6.57 -1.24
N GLN A 27 -0.03 7.04 -0.09
CA GLN A 27 -0.38 8.44 0.15
C GLN A 27 0.29 8.96 1.43
N GLU A 28 0.40 10.28 1.54
CA GLU A 28 0.98 10.98 2.68
C GLU A 28 0.02 12.06 3.17
N LEU A 29 -0.10 12.24 4.49
CA LEU A 29 -0.94 13.28 5.08
C LEU A 29 -0.39 14.68 4.78
N ASN A 30 -1.28 15.59 4.39
CA ASN A 30 -0.92 16.93 3.93
C ASN A 30 -0.39 17.84 5.05
N SER A 31 -0.81 17.63 6.29
CA SER A 31 -0.34 18.38 7.46
C SER A 31 -0.25 17.45 8.66
N THR A 32 0.89 17.45 9.36
CA THR A 32 1.07 16.70 10.61
C THR A 32 0.41 17.37 11.81
N GLU A 33 0.06 18.66 11.69
CA GLU A 33 -0.58 19.43 12.77
C GLU A 33 -2.10 19.28 12.77
N ASP A 34 -2.69 18.92 11.62
CA ASP A 34 -4.12 18.72 11.46
C ASP A 34 -4.41 17.26 11.05
N PRO A 35 -4.87 16.39 11.98
CA PRO A 35 -5.18 15.01 11.67
C PRO A 35 -6.40 14.84 10.76
N THR A 36 -7.14 15.92 10.46
CA THR A 36 -8.25 15.94 9.50
C THR A 36 -7.81 16.36 8.10
N ALA A 37 -6.55 16.74 7.92
CA ALA A 37 -6.00 17.10 6.63
C ALA A 37 -6.15 15.95 5.61
N GLY A 38 -6.28 16.32 4.34
CA GLY A 38 -6.32 15.35 3.24
C GLY A 38 -5.01 14.58 3.09
N PHE A 39 -5.03 13.54 2.27
CA PHE A 39 -3.85 12.79 1.86
C PHE A 39 -3.51 13.10 0.39
N ASN A 40 -2.22 13.28 0.10
CA ASN A 40 -1.69 13.41 -1.26
C ASN A 40 -1.17 12.05 -1.74
N VAL A 41 -1.45 11.70 -2.99
CA VAL A 41 -0.91 10.48 -3.61
C VAL A 41 0.59 10.66 -3.87
N LEU A 42 1.39 9.70 -3.41
CA LEU A 42 2.82 9.63 -3.67
C LEU A 42 3.14 8.66 -4.81
N ALA A 43 2.48 7.50 -4.83
CA ALA A 43 2.78 6.45 -5.78
C ALA A 43 1.57 5.54 -6.03
N ASP A 44 1.52 4.99 -7.25
CA ASP A 44 0.60 3.94 -7.65
C ASP A 44 1.36 2.64 -7.92
N GLY A 45 0.68 1.51 -7.74
CA GLY A 45 1.22 0.19 -7.98
C GLY A 45 0.15 -0.87 -8.17
N VAL A 46 0.57 -2.07 -8.55
CA VAL A 46 -0.29 -3.25 -8.68
C VAL A 46 0.45 -4.44 -8.08
N THR A 47 -0.27 -5.34 -7.41
CA THR A 47 0.33 -6.57 -6.88
C THR A 47 0.70 -7.55 -8.00
N ASP A 48 1.87 -8.17 -7.89
CA ASP A 48 2.36 -9.21 -8.80
C ASP A 48 1.67 -10.57 -8.57
N TYR A 49 2.15 -11.62 -9.24
CA TYR A 49 1.60 -12.98 -9.12
C TYR A 49 1.77 -13.61 -7.74
N ASP A 50 2.71 -13.09 -6.93
CA ASP A 50 2.91 -13.47 -5.53
C ASP A 50 2.16 -12.50 -4.58
N GLY A 51 1.24 -11.68 -5.11
CA GLY A 51 0.44 -10.74 -4.34
C GLY A 51 1.24 -9.56 -3.80
N ARG A 52 2.48 -9.34 -4.24
CA ARG A 52 3.38 -8.33 -3.69
C ARG A 52 3.39 -7.06 -4.53
N CYS A 53 3.53 -5.92 -3.86
CA CYS A 53 3.92 -4.67 -4.53
C CYS A 53 5.22 -4.17 -3.91
N MET A 54 6.33 -4.43 -4.61
CA MET A 54 7.69 -4.15 -4.14
C MET A 54 8.23 -2.79 -4.60
N GLN A 55 7.56 -2.17 -5.58
CA GLN A 55 7.99 -0.93 -6.25
C GLN A 55 6.91 0.17 -6.15
N LEU A 56 6.44 0.46 -4.93
CA LEU A 56 5.60 1.63 -4.65
C LEU A 56 6.47 2.89 -4.63
N TYR A 57 6.78 3.43 -5.82
CA TYR A 57 7.53 4.66 -6.03
C TYR A 57 6.75 5.60 -6.97
N PRO A 58 6.98 6.92 -6.89
CA PRO A 58 6.47 7.87 -7.86
C PRO A 58 7.11 7.58 -9.22
N GLU A 59 6.48 8.07 -10.29
CA GLU A 59 7.12 8.03 -11.61
C GLU A 59 8.41 8.87 -11.60
N ALA A 60 9.51 8.27 -12.05
CA ALA A 60 10.79 8.97 -12.18
C ALA A 60 10.86 9.71 -13.52
N GLY A 61 11.20 11.00 -13.47
CA GLY A 61 11.56 11.77 -14.65
C GLY A 61 12.96 11.42 -15.17
N PRO A 62 13.34 11.95 -16.36
CA PRO A 62 14.66 11.71 -16.95
C PRO A 62 15.79 12.08 -16.00
N GLY A 63 16.71 11.14 -15.76
CA GLY A 63 17.87 11.33 -14.88
C GLY A 63 17.58 11.24 -13.38
N GLN A 64 16.33 11.02 -12.97
CA GLN A 64 15.98 10.80 -11.56
C GLN A 64 16.08 9.31 -11.20
N LYS A 65 16.56 9.04 -10.00
CA LYS A 65 16.51 7.71 -9.39
C LYS A 65 15.26 7.61 -8.54
N ARG A 66 14.48 6.54 -8.71
CA ARG A 66 13.22 6.32 -7.96
C ARG A 66 13.43 6.33 -6.44
N GLU A 67 14.57 5.81 -6.02
CA GLU A 67 15.02 5.77 -4.63
C GLU A 67 15.05 7.15 -3.95
N ASP A 68 15.35 8.19 -4.71
CA ASP A 68 15.50 9.54 -4.19
C ASP A 68 14.14 10.28 -4.12
N LEU A 69 13.07 9.71 -4.69
CA LEU A 69 11.76 10.36 -4.85
C LEU A 69 10.86 10.22 -3.63
N ILE A 70 11.07 9.21 -2.77
CA ILE A 70 10.35 9.07 -1.50
C ILE A 70 11.36 9.08 -0.35
N LYS A 71 11.21 10.07 0.52
CA LYS A 71 11.88 10.11 1.82
C LYS A 71 10.82 10.19 2.90
N LEU A 72 10.61 9.09 3.60
CA LEU A 72 9.67 9.05 4.72
C LEU A 72 10.13 10.01 5.82
N GLN A 73 9.18 10.55 6.58
CA GLN A 73 9.44 11.47 7.68
C GLN A 73 8.94 10.88 9.00
N ALA A 74 9.76 10.98 10.04
CA ALA A 74 9.40 10.52 11.37
C ALA A 74 8.22 11.35 11.92
N GLY A 75 7.26 10.71 12.57
CA GLY A 75 6.04 11.34 13.10
C GLY A 75 4.99 11.69 12.05
N LYS A 76 5.22 11.36 10.77
CA LYS A 76 4.28 11.63 9.69
C LYS A 76 3.39 10.44 9.40
N LEU A 77 2.13 10.71 9.04
CA LEU A 77 1.15 9.70 8.67
C LEU A 77 1.19 9.42 7.17
N TYR A 78 1.21 8.14 6.85
CA TYR A 78 1.11 7.60 5.50
C TYR A 78 -0.08 6.66 5.41
N LYS A 79 -0.55 6.39 4.21
CA LYS A 79 -1.68 5.52 3.96
C LYS A 79 -1.42 4.63 2.75
N VAL A 80 -1.67 3.33 2.89
CA VAL A 80 -1.79 2.41 1.75
C VAL A 80 -3.26 2.17 1.45
N VAL A 81 -3.68 2.42 0.22
CA VAL A 81 -5.05 2.17 -0.27
C VAL A 81 -5.04 0.97 -1.19
N PHE A 82 -5.79 -0.07 -0.83
CA PHE A 82 -5.97 -1.29 -1.63
C PHE A 82 -7.35 -1.28 -2.28
N LYS A 83 -7.44 -1.33 -3.61
CA LYS A 83 -8.72 -1.38 -4.34
C LYS A 83 -9.28 -2.81 -4.33
N THR A 84 -9.75 -3.25 -3.15
CA THR A 84 -10.15 -4.64 -2.89
C THR A 84 -11.35 -5.08 -3.70
N LYS A 85 -12.33 -4.19 -3.96
CA LYS A 85 -13.49 -4.54 -4.78
C LYS A 85 -13.09 -4.84 -6.21
N ASP A 86 -12.24 -4.02 -6.81
CA ASP A 86 -11.73 -4.22 -8.17
C ASP A 86 -11.09 -5.61 -8.31
N TYR A 87 -10.29 -6.03 -7.33
CA TYR A 87 -9.72 -7.38 -7.28
C TYR A 87 -10.81 -8.47 -7.25
N PHE A 88 -11.75 -8.43 -6.29
CA PHE A 88 -12.76 -9.49 -6.16
C PHE A 88 -13.70 -9.54 -7.38
N GLU A 89 -14.06 -8.39 -7.95
CA GLU A 89 -14.86 -8.32 -9.18
C GLU A 89 -14.12 -8.93 -10.37
N SER A 90 -12.80 -8.70 -10.49
CA SER A 90 -11.98 -9.31 -11.55
C SER A 90 -11.96 -10.84 -11.51
N VAL A 91 -12.20 -11.44 -10.34
CA VAL A 91 -12.29 -12.91 -10.15
C VAL A 91 -13.73 -13.40 -9.95
N GLY A 92 -14.73 -12.59 -10.32
CA GLY A 92 -16.15 -12.97 -10.33
C GLY A 92 -16.77 -13.13 -8.93
N ARG A 93 -16.24 -12.45 -7.92
CA ARG A 93 -16.68 -12.55 -6.52
C ARG A 93 -17.11 -11.20 -5.99
N LYS A 94 -18.06 -11.20 -5.07
CA LYS A 94 -18.48 -9.99 -4.35
C LYS A 94 -17.47 -9.65 -3.26
N CYS A 95 -17.35 -8.38 -2.95
CA CYS A 95 -16.62 -7.87 -1.79
C CYS A 95 -17.49 -6.84 -1.06
N PHE A 96 -17.54 -6.92 0.27
CA PHE A 96 -18.22 -5.93 1.08
C PHE A 96 -17.44 -4.60 1.14
N TYR A 97 -16.11 -4.65 1.00
CA TYR A 97 -15.22 -3.50 1.09
C TYR A 97 -14.91 -2.95 -0.32
N PRO A 98 -15.40 -1.74 -0.67
CA PRO A 98 -15.03 -1.06 -1.91
C PRO A 98 -13.51 -0.92 -2.07
N TRP A 99 -12.84 -0.54 -0.99
CA TRP A 99 -11.39 -0.50 -0.84
C TRP A 99 -11.05 -0.62 0.64
N VAL A 100 -9.77 -0.87 0.95
CA VAL A 100 -9.24 -0.90 2.31
C VAL A 100 -8.13 0.15 2.41
N GLU A 101 -8.19 0.98 3.44
CA GLU A 101 -7.16 1.99 3.73
C GLU A 101 -6.45 1.64 5.03
N ILE A 102 -5.13 1.50 4.97
CA ILE A 102 -4.30 1.29 6.16
C ILE A 102 -3.46 2.54 6.36
N THR A 103 -3.87 3.37 7.32
CA THR A 103 -3.09 4.53 7.77
C THR A 103 -2.10 4.11 8.86
N PHE A 104 -0.86 4.57 8.76
CA PHE A 104 0.21 4.25 9.72
C PHE A 104 1.14 5.44 9.91
N GLU A 105 1.76 5.51 11.09
CA GLU A 105 2.77 6.50 11.42
C GLU A 105 4.16 5.91 11.19
N VAL A 106 5.04 6.69 10.57
CA VAL A 106 6.46 6.32 10.44
C VAL A 106 7.22 6.80 11.67
N GLN A 107 7.80 5.87 12.43
CA GLN A 107 8.66 6.20 13.58
C GLN A 107 10.13 6.31 13.17
N SER A 108 10.61 5.38 12.35
CA SER A 108 12.01 5.31 11.90
C SER A 108 12.07 5.33 10.36
N PRO A 109 12.39 6.47 9.73
CA PRO A 109 12.43 6.61 8.27
C PRO A 109 13.41 5.70 7.53
N THR A 110 14.41 5.18 8.24
CA THR A 110 15.43 4.28 7.69
C THR A 110 14.98 2.83 7.68
N GLU A 111 13.93 2.49 8.41
CA GLU A 111 13.36 1.14 8.43
C GLU A 111 12.46 0.90 7.22
N HIS A 112 12.48 -0.33 6.75
CA HIS A 112 11.52 -0.79 5.77
C HIS A 112 10.15 -1.01 6.43
N HIS A 113 9.09 -0.57 5.77
CA HIS A 113 7.71 -0.69 6.25
C HIS A 113 6.95 -1.67 5.37
N HIS A 114 6.73 -2.89 5.87
CA HIS A 114 5.88 -3.87 5.20
C HIS A 114 4.44 -3.77 5.72
N ILE A 115 3.50 -3.44 4.83
CA ILE A 115 2.07 -3.27 5.12
C ILE A 115 1.27 -4.36 4.39
N PRO A 116 1.20 -5.60 4.92
CA PRO A 116 0.41 -6.67 4.34
C PRO A 116 -1.10 -6.49 4.56
N LEU A 117 -1.89 -7.10 3.70
CA LEU A 117 -3.35 -7.21 3.80
C LEU A 117 -3.77 -8.65 3.61
N LEU A 118 -4.35 -9.26 4.65
CA LEU A 118 -5.04 -10.54 4.53
C LEU A 118 -6.52 -10.23 4.40
N ILE A 119 -7.13 -10.59 3.27
CA ILE A 119 -8.48 -10.17 2.90
C ILE A 119 -9.35 -11.37 2.54
N SER A 120 -10.58 -11.35 3.03
CA SER A 120 -11.71 -12.13 2.53
C SER A 120 -12.82 -11.17 2.08
N PRO A 121 -13.86 -11.64 1.37
CA PRO A 121 -14.99 -10.78 0.99
C PRO A 121 -15.67 -10.01 2.13
N TYR A 122 -15.54 -10.45 3.39
CA TYR A 122 -16.25 -9.92 4.56
C TYR A 122 -15.39 -9.79 5.83
N SER A 123 -14.07 -9.92 5.72
CA SER A 123 -13.13 -9.63 6.80
C SER A 123 -11.77 -9.26 6.24
N TYR A 124 -10.99 -8.48 6.98
CA TYR A 124 -9.58 -8.30 6.70
C TYR A 124 -8.77 -8.08 7.96
N THR A 125 -7.47 -8.35 7.86
CA THR A 125 -6.49 -8.01 8.89
C THR A 125 -5.22 -7.45 8.25
N THR A 126 -4.50 -6.65 9.02
CA THR A 126 -3.17 -6.13 8.69
C THR A 126 -2.30 -6.17 9.94
N TYR A 127 -1.00 -5.97 9.75
CA TYR A 127 -0.01 -5.84 10.81
C TYR A 127 1.22 -5.11 10.25
N ARG A 128 2.17 -4.71 11.11
CA ARG A 128 3.46 -4.15 10.68
C ARG A 128 4.47 -5.28 10.50
N GLY A 129 4.86 -5.57 9.27
CA GLY A 129 5.94 -6.52 8.96
C GLY A 129 7.31 -5.84 8.87
N SER A 130 8.37 -6.66 8.82
CA SER A 130 9.77 -6.24 8.59
C SER A 130 10.19 -6.28 7.12
#